data_AF-A0A660ZF96-F1
#
_entry.id   AF-A0A660ZF96-F1
#
_cell.length_a   1.000
_cell.length_b   1.000
_cell.length_c   1.000
_cell.angle_alpha   90.00
_cell.angle_beta   90.00
_cell.angle_gamma   90.00
#
_symmetry.space_group_name_H-M   'P 1'
#
loop_
_entity.id
_entity.type
_entity.pdbx_description
1 polymer ?
#
loop_
_entity_poly.entity_id
_entity_poly.type
_entity_poly.pdbx_seq_one_letter_code
_entity_poly.pdbx_strand_id
1 'polypeptide(L)'
;MGSSFLEEIKNKAIKLNKTIVLPESHDERVLKAAEILTREKIVSVITLGNDDRVRSDAKKSDVDLTGVRVIDPSTSDKLSDFTNLYFNLRKHKGVTVEKARETVLRDLFFAAMMVKEGMADGSVAGSSASTADVMRAGIQCVGMPEGISIVSSFFLMIFPEKVYSFADCAVVPDPDVNQLADIAISTADNHRNLTGDEPRVAMLSFSTKGSAQHESVDKVIDAVKNIKDKRPDLEVDG
;
A
#
# COMPACT_ATOMS: atom_id res chain seq x y z
N MET A 1 -25.66 -1.98 -2.15
CA MET A 1 -24.66 -2.43 -1.15
C MET A 1 -23.23 -2.12 -1.54
N GLY A 2 -22.78 -2.34 -2.79
CA GLY A 2 -21.44 -1.90 -3.24
C GLY A 2 -21.12 -0.42 -2.97
N SER A 3 -22.07 0.46 -3.28
CA SER A 3 -21.98 1.89 -2.92
C SER A 3 -22.00 2.14 -1.41
N SER A 4 -22.79 1.37 -0.65
CA SER A 4 -22.89 1.49 0.83
C SER A 4 -21.55 1.18 1.51
N PHE A 5 -20.88 0.12 1.09
CA PHE A 5 -19.62 -0.31 1.70
C PHE A 5 -18.48 0.69 1.46
N LEU A 6 -18.38 1.25 0.24
CA LEU A 6 -17.40 2.30 -0.05
C LEU A 6 -17.68 3.57 0.76
N GLU A 7 -18.95 3.96 0.92
CA GLU A 7 -19.31 5.08 1.78
C GLU A 7 -18.99 4.80 3.26
N GLU A 8 -19.13 3.57 3.75
CA GLU A 8 -18.69 3.20 5.09
C GLU A 8 -17.18 3.34 5.28
N ILE A 9 -16.37 2.87 4.32
CA ILE A 9 -14.90 3.06 4.34
C ILE A 9 -14.57 4.56 4.34
N LYS A 10 -15.21 5.33 3.47
CA LYS A 10 -15.01 6.78 3.38
C LYS A 10 -15.35 7.49 4.71
N ASN A 11 -16.47 7.12 5.33
CA ASN A 11 -16.86 7.64 6.64
C ASN A 11 -15.89 7.27 7.75
N LYS A 12 -15.31 6.06 7.71
CA LYS A 12 -14.21 5.68 8.63
C LYS A 12 -12.97 6.55 8.38
N ALA A 13 -12.59 6.78 7.12
CA ALA A 13 -11.44 7.62 6.76
C ALA A 13 -11.60 9.07 7.24
N ILE A 14 -12.78 9.68 7.04
CA ILE A 14 -13.11 11.03 7.55
C ILE A 14 -12.87 11.13 9.06
N LYS A 15 -13.30 10.13 9.83
CA LYS A 15 -13.13 10.11 11.29
C LYS A 15 -11.66 9.99 11.72
N LEU A 16 -10.85 9.29 10.93
CA LEU A 16 -9.42 9.12 11.21
C LEU A 16 -8.59 10.36 10.81
N ASN A 17 -9.09 11.14 9.84
CA ASN A 17 -8.47 12.37 9.33
C ASN A 17 -6.95 12.24 9.09
N LYS A 18 -6.58 11.22 8.32
CA LYS A 18 -5.19 10.85 8.04
C LYS A 18 -4.59 11.73 6.94
N THR A 19 -3.26 11.79 6.87
CA THR A 19 -2.53 12.51 5.82
C THR A 19 -2.05 11.55 4.75
N ILE A 20 -2.43 11.78 3.49
CA ILE A 20 -2.07 10.94 2.34
C ILE A 20 -1.22 11.73 1.35
N VAL A 21 -0.10 11.15 0.92
CA VAL A 21 0.73 11.69 -0.16
C VAL A 21 0.30 11.13 -1.51
N LEU A 22 0.11 12.03 -2.48
CA LEU A 22 -0.16 11.73 -3.88
C LEU A 22 1.03 12.24 -4.72
N PRO A 23 2.06 11.41 -4.95
CA PRO A 23 3.34 11.88 -5.48
C PRO A 23 3.34 12.22 -6.98
N GLU A 24 2.34 11.78 -7.74
CA GLU A 24 2.32 11.89 -9.21
C GLU A 24 1.48 13.09 -9.68
N SER A 25 1.86 14.29 -9.26
CA SER A 25 1.10 15.53 -9.52
C SER A 25 0.98 15.91 -11.01
N HIS A 26 1.80 15.31 -11.88
CA HIS A 26 1.75 15.49 -13.32
C HIS A 26 0.57 14.77 -13.98
N ASP A 27 -0.12 13.91 -13.24
CA ASP A 27 -1.30 13.19 -13.70
C ASP A 27 -2.60 13.91 -13.31
N GLU A 28 -3.38 14.30 -14.32
CA GLU A 28 -4.68 14.96 -14.13
C GLU A 28 -5.62 14.18 -13.21
N ARG A 29 -5.60 12.84 -13.27
CA ARG A 29 -6.48 11.99 -12.44
C ARG A 29 -6.11 12.11 -10.96
N VAL A 30 -4.81 12.28 -10.66
CA VAL A 30 -4.29 12.46 -9.31
C VAL A 30 -4.67 13.84 -8.78
N LEU A 31 -4.55 14.88 -9.60
CA LEU A 31 -4.97 16.24 -9.24
C LEU A 31 -6.48 16.30 -8.94
N LYS A 32 -7.31 15.70 -9.78
CA LYS A 32 -8.77 15.59 -9.54
C LYS A 32 -9.09 14.84 -8.25
N ALA A 33 -8.37 13.76 -7.96
CA ALA A 33 -8.53 13.04 -6.71
C ALA A 33 -8.14 13.92 -5.51
N ALA A 34 -7.05 14.70 -5.60
CA ALA A 34 -6.63 15.62 -4.55
C ALA A 34 -7.69 16.68 -4.23
N GLU A 35 -8.32 17.27 -5.26
CA GLU A 35 -9.46 18.20 -5.09
C GLU A 35 -10.61 17.51 -4.36
N ILE A 36 -11.08 16.36 -4.85
CA ILE A 36 -12.23 15.65 -4.26
C ILE A 36 -11.97 15.31 -2.79
N LEU A 37 -10.80 14.72 -2.49
CA LEU A 37 -10.41 14.33 -1.14
C LEU A 37 -10.39 15.53 -0.17
N THR A 38 -9.90 16.68 -0.65
CA THR A 38 -9.79 17.90 0.15
C THR A 38 -11.15 18.60 0.31
N ARG A 39 -11.90 18.77 -0.78
CA ARG A 39 -13.24 19.39 -0.80
C ARG A 39 -14.22 18.65 0.09
N GLU A 40 -14.17 17.32 0.06
CA GLU A 40 -15.02 16.45 0.87
C GLU A 40 -14.44 16.16 2.27
N LYS A 41 -13.26 16.71 2.59
CA LYS A 41 -12.58 16.55 3.89
C LYS A 41 -12.41 15.09 4.31
N ILE A 42 -12.04 14.24 3.37
CA ILE A 42 -11.86 12.80 3.59
C ILE A 42 -10.52 12.53 4.29
N VAL A 43 -9.47 13.20 3.82
CA VAL A 43 -8.09 13.12 4.32
C VAL A 43 -7.41 14.47 4.10
N SER A 44 -6.30 14.70 4.80
CA SER A 44 -5.37 15.77 4.43
C SER A 44 -4.49 15.31 3.28
N VAL A 45 -4.37 16.11 2.22
CA VAL A 45 -3.64 15.74 1.01
C VAL A 45 -2.34 16.51 0.89
N ILE A 46 -1.26 15.79 0.62
CA ILE A 46 0.01 16.35 0.16
C ILE A 46 0.27 15.83 -1.25
N THR A 47 0.69 16.69 -2.17
CA THR A 47 1.21 16.28 -3.48
C THR A 47 2.64 16.76 -3.66
N LEU A 48 3.38 16.10 -4.56
CA LEU A 48 4.81 16.38 -4.76
C LEU A 48 5.05 16.98 -6.13
N GLY A 49 5.93 17.97 -6.20
CA GLY A 49 6.32 18.63 -7.43
C GLY A 49 6.59 20.12 -7.23
N ASN A 50 7.05 20.76 -8.30
CA ASN A 50 7.28 22.20 -8.29
C ASN A 50 5.93 22.96 -8.19
N ASP A 51 5.76 23.78 -7.14
CA ASP A 51 4.47 24.40 -6.80
C ASP A 51 3.84 25.18 -7.97
N ASP A 52 4.62 26.01 -8.68
CA ASP A 52 4.14 26.77 -9.84
C ASP A 52 3.65 25.86 -10.97
N ARG A 53 4.37 24.77 -11.26
CA ARG A 53 3.99 23.81 -12.30
C ARG A 53 2.74 23.04 -11.90
N VAL A 54 2.68 22.50 -10.69
CA VAL A 54 1.53 21.76 -10.17
C VAL A 54 0.26 22.62 -10.22
N ARG A 55 0.34 23.87 -9.75
CA ARG A 55 -0.80 24.80 -9.79
C ARG A 55 -1.17 25.21 -11.20
N SER A 56 -0.20 25.34 -12.11
CA SER A 56 -0.46 25.63 -13.53
C SER A 56 -1.19 24.47 -14.21
N ASP A 57 -0.75 23.23 -13.98
CA ASP A 57 -1.37 22.05 -14.55
C ASP A 57 -2.77 21.79 -13.99
N ALA A 58 -2.97 22.01 -12.69
CA ALA A 58 -4.30 21.97 -12.08
C ALA A 58 -5.27 22.97 -12.73
N LYS A 59 -4.83 24.21 -12.97
CA LYS A 59 -5.64 25.23 -13.66
C LYS A 59 -6.02 24.83 -15.08
N LYS A 60 -5.12 24.19 -15.83
CA LYS A 60 -5.40 23.71 -17.20
C LYS A 60 -6.48 22.62 -17.21
N SER A 61 -6.56 21.84 -16.13
CA SER A 61 -7.53 20.77 -15.96
C SER A 61 -8.77 21.16 -15.16
N ASP A 62 -8.96 22.45 -14.87
CA ASP A 62 -10.08 22.99 -14.07
C ASP A 62 -10.19 22.33 -12.67
N VAL A 63 -9.04 22.13 -12.02
CA VAL A 63 -8.93 21.51 -10.68
C VAL A 63 -8.57 22.56 -9.64
N ASP A 64 -9.36 22.62 -8.56
CA ASP A 64 -9.07 23.46 -7.40
C ASP A 64 -8.18 22.72 -6.38
N LEU A 65 -6.95 23.21 -6.21
CA LEU A 65 -6.00 22.70 -5.21
C LEU A 65 -6.04 23.49 -3.88
N THR A 66 -7.07 24.29 -3.64
CA THR A 66 -7.23 24.99 -2.36
C THR A 66 -7.28 23.98 -1.21
N GLY A 67 -6.35 24.12 -0.27
CA GLY A 67 -6.19 23.20 0.88
C GLY A 67 -5.27 22.00 0.62
N VAL A 68 -4.84 21.75 -0.62
CA VAL A 68 -3.81 20.75 -0.94
C VAL A 68 -2.43 21.34 -0.68
N ARG A 69 -1.61 20.64 0.11
CA ARG A 69 -0.21 21.03 0.34
C ARG A 69 0.64 20.50 -0.81
N VAL A 70 1.48 21.36 -1.40
CA VAL A 70 2.46 20.96 -2.41
C VAL A 70 3.85 21.02 -1.79
N ILE A 71 4.67 19.99 -2.00
CA ILE A 71 6.07 19.95 -1.57
C ILE A 71 6.94 19.64 -2.79
N ASP A 72 7.92 20.50 -3.07
CA ASP A 72 8.91 20.23 -4.10
C ASP A 72 10.12 19.49 -3.48
N PRO A 73 10.38 18.21 -3.84
CA PRO A 73 11.50 17.45 -3.29
C PRO A 73 12.85 18.13 -3.49
N SER A 74 13.02 18.91 -4.56
CA SER A 74 14.29 19.54 -4.92
C SER A 74 14.66 20.74 -4.04
N THR A 75 13.65 21.41 -3.48
CA THR A 75 13.81 22.59 -2.63
C THR A 75 13.39 22.36 -1.18
N SER A 76 12.88 21.16 -0.86
CA SER A 76 12.48 20.80 0.50
C SER A 76 13.67 20.82 1.47
N ASP A 77 13.43 21.40 2.64
CA ASP A 77 14.32 21.35 3.80
C ASP A 77 14.59 19.91 4.28
N LYS A 78 13.68 18.97 4.01
CA LYS A 78 13.80 17.55 4.37
C LYS A 78 14.71 16.74 3.46
N LEU A 79 15.13 17.27 2.32
CA LEU A 79 15.92 16.51 1.35
C LEU A 79 17.24 15.98 1.95
N SER A 80 17.92 16.78 2.79
CA SER A 80 19.16 16.36 3.45
C SER A 80 18.92 15.22 4.45
N ASP A 81 17.90 15.37 5.30
CA ASP A 81 17.54 14.38 6.32
C ASP A 81 17.13 13.06 5.67
N PHE A 82 16.27 13.11 4.65
CA PHE A 82 15.84 11.92 3.91
C PHE A 82 17.00 11.26 3.16
N THR A 83 17.93 12.04 2.59
CA THR A 83 19.15 11.51 1.96
C THR A 83 19.96 10.68 2.96
N ASN A 84 20.22 11.24 4.14
CA ASN A 84 21.00 10.57 5.18
C ASN A 84 20.29 9.33 5.72
N LEU A 85 18.98 9.42 5.92
CA LEU A 85 18.19 8.29 6.39
C LEU A 85 18.18 7.15 5.37
N TYR A 86 17.89 7.45 4.10
CA TYR A 86 17.92 6.44 3.03
C TYR A 86 19.32 5.83 2.84
N PHE A 87 20.38 6.64 2.90
CA PHE A 87 21.75 6.14 2.91
C PHE A 87 21.98 5.16 4.06
N ASN A 88 21.59 5.51 5.30
CA ASN A 88 21.75 4.62 6.44
C ASN A 88 20.97 3.31 6.29
N LEU A 89 19.75 3.36 5.74
CA LEU A 89 18.95 2.18 5.45
C LEU A 89 19.62 1.26 4.42
N ARG A 90 20.36 1.81 3.45
CA ARG A 90 20.80 1.08 2.25
C ARG A 90 22.32 0.99 2.05
N LYS A 91 23.15 1.59 2.91
CA LYS A 91 24.62 1.56 2.81
C LYS A 91 25.19 0.15 2.79
N HIS A 92 24.56 -0.79 3.51
CA HIS A 92 24.93 -2.22 3.49
C HIS A 92 24.68 -2.90 2.14
N LYS A 93 23.92 -2.28 1.24
CA LYS A 93 23.72 -2.70 -0.17
C LYS A 93 24.59 -1.91 -1.15
N GLY A 94 25.57 -1.14 -0.66
CA GLY A 94 26.52 -0.39 -1.50
C GLY A 94 26.02 0.96 -2.01
N VAL A 95 24.93 1.50 -1.45
CA VAL A 95 24.42 2.83 -1.83
C VAL A 95 25.35 3.92 -1.26
N THR A 96 25.81 4.85 -2.09
CA THR A 96 26.56 6.05 -1.67
C THR A 96 25.61 7.19 -1.27
N VAL A 97 26.12 8.23 -0.62
CA VAL A 97 25.32 9.40 -0.22
C VAL A 97 24.77 10.15 -1.44
N GLU A 98 25.57 10.26 -2.50
CA GLU A 98 25.17 10.88 -3.77
C GLU A 98 24.02 10.09 -4.40
N LYS A 99 24.13 8.76 -4.43
CA LYS A 99 23.06 7.91 -4.97
C LYS A 99 21.80 7.93 -4.10
N ALA A 100 21.97 8.05 -2.78
CA ALA A 100 20.85 8.22 -1.87
C ALA A 100 20.11 9.53 -2.17
N ARG A 101 20.84 10.63 -2.38
CA ARG A 101 20.25 11.94 -2.73
C ARG A 101 19.49 11.88 -4.05
N GLU A 102 20.09 11.32 -5.10
CA GLU A 102 19.42 11.12 -6.39
C GLU A 102 18.15 10.28 -6.26
N THR A 103 18.18 9.25 -5.40
CA THR A 103 17.06 8.36 -5.22
C THR A 103 15.92 9.05 -4.50
N VAL A 104 16.21 9.75 -3.40
CA VAL A 104 15.23 10.48 -2.58
C VAL A 104 14.60 11.64 -3.32
N LEU A 105 15.29 12.26 -4.29
CA LEU A 105 14.72 13.30 -5.15
C LEU A 105 13.54 12.82 -6.02
N ARG A 106 13.39 11.50 -6.21
CA ARG A 106 12.28 10.94 -6.99
C ARG A 106 11.01 10.93 -6.14
N ASP A 107 9.90 11.41 -6.68
CA ASP A 107 8.65 11.62 -5.94
C ASP A 107 8.18 10.38 -5.16
N LEU A 108 8.27 9.17 -5.76
CA LEU A 108 7.89 7.93 -5.08
C LEU A 108 8.72 7.66 -3.81
N PHE A 109 10.03 7.90 -3.87
CA PHE A 109 10.92 7.70 -2.74
C PHE A 109 10.77 8.82 -1.72
N PHE A 110 10.61 10.07 -2.17
CA PHE A 110 10.34 11.19 -1.28
C PHE A 110 9.05 10.97 -0.48
N ALA A 111 7.97 10.56 -1.14
CA ALA A 111 6.71 10.20 -0.49
C ALA A 111 6.86 9.03 0.49
N ALA A 112 7.59 7.98 0.12
CA ALA A 112 7.84 6.85 1.00
C ALA A 112 8.67 7.25 2.24
N MET A 113 9.61 8.20 2.09
CA MET A 113 10.37 8.78 3.21
C MET A 113 9.50 9.65 4.11
N MET A 114 8.57 10.43 3.55
CA MET A 114 7.57 11.16 4.33
C MET A 114 6.73 10.22 5.20
N VAL A 115 6.32 9.07 4.67
CA VAL A 115 5.59 8.05 5.45
C VAL A 115 6.49 7.46 6.53
N LYS A 116 7.73 7.10 6.19
CA LYS A 116 8.71 6.54 7.14
C LYS A 116 8.97 7.46 8.34
N GLU A 117 9.05 8.76 8.10
CA GLU A 117 9.32 9.79 9.11
C GLU A 117 8.04 10.35 9.76
N GLY A 118 6.87 9.75 9.51
CA GLY A 118 5.60 10.14 10.13
C GLY A 118 5.06 11.51 9.68
N MET A 119 5.57 12.05 8.57
CA MET A 119 5.04 13.28 7.96
C MET A 119 3.74 13.02 7.17
N ALA A 120 3.47 11.77 6.84
CA ALA A 120 2.22 11.31 6.27
C ALA A 120 1.89 9.91 6.79
N ASP A 121 0.61 9.54 6.80
CA ASP A 121 0.14 8.23 7.27
C ASP A 121 0.11 7.19 6.13
N GLY A 122 0.17 7.64 4.87
CA GLY A 122 0.16 6.76 3.71
C GLY A 122 0.51 7.48 2.41
N SER A 123 0.72 6.69 1.35
CA SER A 123 0.98 7.18 0.00
C SER A 123 0.22 6.35 -1.01
N VAL A 124 -0.36 6.99 -2.03
CA VAL A 124 -1.06 6.33 -3.13
C VAL A 124 -0.44 6.78 -4.46
N ALA A 125 0.13 5.83 -5.19
CA ALA A 125 0.83 6.04 -6.45
C ALA A 125 0.58 4.87 -7.42
N GLY A 126 1.12 4.98 -8.63
CA GLY A 126 0.95 4.01 -9.72
C GLY A 126 0.01 4.48 -10.81
N SER A 127 -0.35 5.77 -10.86
CA SER A 127 -1.12 6.31 -11.98
C SER A 127 -0.28 6.35 -13.25
N SER A 128 1.02 6.62 -13.11
CA SER A 128 2.01 6.68 -14.19
C SER A 128 3.22 5.76 -13.96
N ALA A 129 3.54 5.46 -12.70
CA ALA A 129 4.64 4.58 -12.32
C ALA A 129 4.27 3.10 -12.43
N SER A 130 5.26 2.25 -12.71
CA SER A 130 5.07 0.81 -12.67
C SER A 130 4.83 0.32 -11.24
N THR A 131 4.05 -0.76 -11.07
CA THR A 131 3.87 -1.43 -9.77
C THR A 131 5.21 -1.76 -9.11
N ALA A 132 6.21 -2.18 -9.90
CA ALA A 132 7.54 -2.48 -9.43
C ALA A 132 8.26 -1.24 -8.84
N ASP A 133 8.09 -0.06 -9.43
CA ASP A 133 8.68 1.18 -8.91
C ASP A 133 8.04 1.62 -7.60
N VAL A 134 6.71 1.55 -7.51
CA VAL A 134 5.96 1.89 -6.29
C VAL A 134 6.33 0.95 -5.14
N MET A 135 6.31 -0.36 -5.39
CA MET A 135 6.71 -1.36 -4.38
C MET A 135 8.17 -1.18 -3.95
N ARG A 136 9.07 -0.88 -4.90
CA ARG A 136 10.49 -0.66 -4.57
C ARG A 136 10.66 0.51 -3.61
N ALA A 137 9.99 1.64 -3.85
CA ALA A 137 10.04 2.79 -2.96
C ALA A 137 9.48 2.44 -1.56
N GLY A 138 8.30 1.81 -1.51
CA GLY A 138 7.68 1.38 -0.25
C GLY A 138 8.58 0.46 0.58
N ILE A 139 9.08 -0.62 -0.03
CA ILE A 139 9.91 -1.63 0.66
C ILE A 139 11.25 -1.02 1.11
N GLN A 140 11.90 -0.19 0.28
CA GLN A 140 13.23 0.33 0.60
C GLN A 140 13.22 1.46 1.63
N CYS A 141 12.09 2.18 1.78
CA CYS A 141 11.96 3.30 2.71
C CYS A 141 11.13 2.94 3.94
N VAL A 142 9.89 2.47 3.75
CA VAL A 142 8.95 2.18 4.85
C VAL A 142 9.32 0.86 5.52
N GLY A 143 9.58 -0.17 4.71
CA GLY A 143 9.92 -1.52 5.16
C GLY A 143 8.72 -2.46 5.22
N MET A 144 8.91 -3.62 5.86
CA MET A 144 7.89 -4.65 6.06
C MET A 144 7.45 -4.69 7.52
N PRO A 145 6.19 -5.06 7.81
CA PRO A 145 5.77 -5.43 9.16
C PRO A 145 6.62 -6.58 9.72
N GLU A 146 6.77 -6.63 11.05
CA GLU A 146 7.48 -7.74 11.71
C GLU A 146 6.77 -9.07 11.43
N GLY A 147 7.56 -10.12 11.17
CA GLY A 147 7.05 -11.47 10.89
C GLY A 147 6.50 -11.67 9.48
N ILE A 148 6.43 -10.62 8.64
CA ILE A 148 5.98 -10.70 7.25
C ILE A 148 7.17 -10.53 6.30
N SER A 149 7.38 -11.53 5.45
CA SER A 149 8.55 -11.59 4.55
C SER A 149 8.33 -10.94 3.18
N ILE A 150 7.07 -10.77 2.76
CA ILE A 150 6.70 -10.33 1.41
C ILE A 150 5.54 -9.33 1.44
N VAL A 151 5.47 -8.48 0.41
CA VAL A 151 4.27 -7.71 0.09
C VAL A 151 3.40 -8.58 -0.80
N SER A 152 2.10 -8.64 -0.52
CA SER A 152 1.10 -9.29 -1.36
C SER A 152 -0.02 -8.31 -1.70
N SER A 153 -0.86 -8.68 -2.66
CA SER A 153 -2.10 -7.95 -2.94
C SER A 153 -3.32 -8.69 -2.40
N PHE A 154 -4.42 -7.96 -2.25
CA PHE A 154 -5.74 -8.55 -2.18
C PHE A 154 -6.77 -7.65 -2.90
N PHE A 155 -7.83 -8.26 -3.39
CA PHE A 155 -9.01 -7.57 -3.91
C PHE A 155 -10.19 -7.77 -2.97
N LEU A 156 -10.93 -6.70 -2.69
CA LEU A 156 -12.24 -6.80 -2.06
C LEU A 156 -13.29 -7.11 -3.11
N MET A 157 -13.92 -8.27 -3.00
CA MET A 157 -15.00 -8.72 -3.85
C MET A 157 -16.33 -8.42 -3.15
N ILE A 158 -17.02 -7.35 -3.57
CA ILE A 158 -18.25 -6.89 -2.92
C ILE A 158 -19.47 -7.54 -3.58
N PHE A 159 -20.01 -8.58 -2.95
CA PHE A 159 -21.26 -9.22 -3.35
C PHE A 159 -22.45 -8.59 -2.62
N PRO A 160 -23.70 -8.84 -3.07
CA PRO A 160 -24.88 -8.32 -2.39
C PRO A 160 -24.95 -8.68 -0.90
N GLU A 161 -24.55 -9.88 -0.51
CA GLU A 161 -24.72 -10.35 0.88
C GLU A 161 -23.44 -10.30 1.72
N LYS A 162 -22.27 -10.20 1.08
CA LYS A 162 -20.99 -10.34 1.76
C LYS A 162 -19.84 -9.71 0.98
N VAL A 163 -18.81 -9.24 1.70
CA VAL A 163 -17.52 -8.87 1.13
C VAL A 163 -16.54 -10.01 1.32
N TYR A 164 -15.82 -10.41 0.27
CA TYR A 164 -14.71 -11.36 0.36
C TYR A 164 -13.38 -10.66 0.07
N SER A 165 -12.28 -11.20 0.59
CA SER A 165 -10.93 -10.81 0.19
C SER A 165 -10.28 -11.93 -0.61
N PHE A 166 -9.84 -11.65 -1.84
CA PHE A 166 -9.10 -12.60 -2.68
C PHE A 166 -7.63 -12.20 -2.72
N ALA A 167 -6.72 -13.13 -2.40
CA ALA A 167 -5.28 -12.88 -2.30
C ALA A 167 -4.45 -14.14 -2.61
N ASP A 168 -3.23 -14.05 -3.14
CA ASP A 168 -2.60 -12.89 -3.81
C ASP A 168 -2.95 -12.92 -5.30
N CYS A 169 -3.38 -11.79 -5.86
CA CYS A 169 -3.86 -11.71 -7.23
C CYS A 169 -2.98 -10.85 -8.15
N ALA A 170 -1.85 -10.32 -7.67
CA ALA A 170 -1.07 -9.35 -8.46
C ALA A 170 0.44 -9.36 -8.22
N VAL A 171 0.94 -9.79 -7.05
CA VAL A 171 2.35 -9.52 -6.68
C VAL A 171 3.23 -10.76 -6.77
N VAL A 172 2.86 -11.86 -6.09
CA VAL A 172 3.69 -13.06 -5.97
C VAL A 172 3.17 -14.15 -6.91
N PRO A 173 3.87 -14.46 -8.01
CA PRO A 173 3.36 -15.39 -9.03
C PRO A 173 3.22 -16.84 -8.55
N ASP A 174 4.19 -17.32 -7.75
CA ASP A 174 4.20 -18.66 -7.18
C ASP A 174 4.74 -18.61 -5.76
N PRO A 175 3.88 -18.33 -4.75
CA PRO A 175 4.32 -18.22 -3.37
C PRO A 175 4.75 -19.59 -2.85
N ASP A 176 5.85 -19.62 -2.09
CA ASP A 176 6.24 -20.78 -1.28
C ASP A 176 5.33 -20.96 -0.05
N VAL A 177 5.57 -22.00 0.76
CA VAL A 177 4.78 -22.31 1.97
C VAL A 177 4.74 -21.14 2.97
N ASN A 178 5.87 -20.47 3.21
CA ASN A 178 5.96 -19.37 4.17
C ASN A 178 5.28 -18.11 3.62
N GLN A 179 5.51 -17.82 2.34
CA GLN A 179 4.89 -16.70 1.65
C GLN A 179 3.37 -16.87 1.57
N LEU A 180 2.87 -18.07 1.30
CA LEU A 180 1.44 -18.35 1.27
C LEU A 180 0.79 -18.18 2.65
N ALA A 181 1.52 -18.54 3.73
CA ALA A 181 1.10 -18.25 5.10
C ALA A 181 1.07 -16.74 5.40
N ASP A 182 2.12 -16.00 5.01
CA ASP A 182 2.21 -14.55 5.20
C ASP A 182 1.10 -13.81 4.43
N ILE A 183 0.76 -14.27 3.21
CA ILE A 183 -0.38 -13.77 2.41
C ILE A 183 -1.69 -13.95 3.17
N ALA A 184 -1.95 -15.15 3.68
CA ALA A 184 -3.19 -15.46 4.39
C ALA A 184 -3.35 -14.60 5.66
N ILE A 185 -2.29 -14.50 6.47
CA ILE A 185 -2.27 -13.70 7.70
C ILE A 185 -2.49 -12.23 7.40
N SER A 186 -1.71 -11.67 6.46
CA SER A 186 -1.83 -10.26 6.07
C SER A 186 -3.22 -9.95 5.50
N THR A 187 -3.79 -10.85 4.70
CA THR A 187 -5.13 -10.67 4.12
C THR A 187 -6.22 -10.73 5.17
N ALA A 188 -6.11 -11.62 6.16
CA ALA A 188 -7.06 -11.72 7.26
C ALA A 188 -7.09 -10.44 8.11
N ASP A 189 -5.92 -9.91 8.47
CA ASP A 189 -5.82 -8.68 9.26
C ASP A 189 -6.36 -7.47 8.46
N ASN A 190 -6.04 -7.38 7.17
CA ASN A 190 -6.58 -6.33 6.31
C ASN A 190 -8.09 -6.45 6.09
N HIS A 191 -8.63 -7.66 5.93
CA HIS A 191 -10.06 -7.90 5.82
C HIS A 191 -10.77 -7.36 7.05
N ARG A 192 -10.34 -7.76 8.25
CA ARG A 192 -10.87 -7.28 9.52
C ARG A 192 -10.82 -5.75 9.62
N ASN A 193 -9.67 -5.15 9.29
CA ASN A 193 -9.51 -3.69 9.40
C ASN A 193 -10.46 -2.91 8.48
N LEU A 194 -10.74 -3.43 7.29
CA LEU A 194 -11.58 -2.75 6.30
C LEU A 194 -13.06 -3.02 6.51
N THR A 195 -13.45 -4.28 6.69
CA THR A 195 -14.86 -4.69 6.84
C THR A 195 -15.34 -4.56 8.27
N GLY A 196 -14.49 -4.86 9.26
CA GLY A 196 -14.89 -5.06 10.66
C GLY A 196 -15.32 -6.49 10.96
N ASP A 197 -15.35 -7.37 9.96
CA ASP A 197 -15.76 -8.76 10.12
C ASP A 197 -14.63 -9.62 10.69
N GLU A 198 -15.01 -10.68 11.41
CA GLU A 198 -14.10 -11.74 11.83
C GLU A 198 -13.64 -12.55 10.60
N PRO A 199 -12.33 -12.55 10.24
CA PRO A 199 -11.84 -13.22 9.07
C PRO A 199 -11.91 -14.75 9.24
N ARG A 200 -12.50 -15.42 8.25
CA ARG A 200 -12.48 -16.89 8.11
C ARG A 200 -11.75 -17.22 6.82
N VAL A 201 -10.58 -17.84 6.95
CA VAL A 201 -9.66 -18.05 5.83
C VAL A 201 -9.80 -19.45 5.27
N ALA A 202 -10.06 -19.54 3.97
CA ALA A 202 -10.05 -20.79 3.22
C ALA A 202 -8.81 -20.82 2.32
N MET A 203 -7.92 -21.79 2.54
CA MET A 203 -6.75 -22.00 1.70
C MET A 203 -7.14 -22.86 0.50
N LEU A 204 -7.20 -22.26 -0.69
CA LEU A 204 -7.73 -22.91 -1.88
C LEU A 204 -6.72 -23.88 -2.50
N SER A 205 -7.25 -25.00 -3.01
CA SER A 205 -6.52 -26.00 -3.79
C SER A 205 -7.50 -26.72 -4.72
N PHE A 206 -6.99 -27.44 -5.73
CA PHE A 206 -7.82 -28.35 -6.53
C PHE A 206 -8.15 -29.65 -5.79
N SER A 207 -7.53 -29.87 -4.62
CA SER A 207 -7.78 -31.01 -3.73
C SER A 207 -8.48 -30.52 -2.47
N THR A 208 -9.40 -31.33 -1.92
CA THR A 208 -10.06 -31.05 -0.64
C THR A 208 -9.68 -32.14 0.35
N LYS A 209 -9.01 -31.77 1.45
CA LYS A 209 -8.67 -32.68 2.56
C LYS A 209 -8.02 -34.01 2.10
N GLY A 210 -7.14 -33.94 1.10
CA GLY A 210 -6.41 -35.09 0.59
C GLY A 210 -7.13 -35.92 -0.47
N SER A 211 -8.19 -35.38 -1.10
CA SER A 211 -8.87 -36.05 -2.22
C SER A 211 -7.96 -36.32 -3.42
N ALA A 212 -6.87 -35.55 -3.55
CA ALA A 212 -5.76 -35.76 -4.48
C ALA A 212 -4.41 -35.50 -3.79
N GLN A 213 -3.36 -36.17 -4.27
CA GLN A 213 -1.97 -36.00 -3.84
C GLN A 213 -1.16 -35.32 -4.94
N HIS A 214 -0.47 -34.23 -4.60
CA HIS A 214 0.38 -33.47 -5.52
C HIS A 214 1.24 -32.48 -4.71
N GLU A 215 2.43 -32.13 -5.19
CA GLU A 215 3.31 -31.16 -4.51
C GLU A 215 2.62 -29.81 -4.25
N SER A 216 1.79 -29.34 -5.17
CA SER A 216 1.02 -28.10 -5.01
C SER A 216 -0.08 -28.22 -3.96
N VAL A 217 -0.57 -29.44 -3.68
CA VAL A 217 -1.51 -29.71 -2.57
C VAL A 217 -0.76 -29.71 -1.25
N ASP A 218 0.40 -30.38 -1.20
CA ASP A 218 1.26 -30.43 -0.01
C ASP A 218 1.69 -29.02 0.43
N LYS A 219 2.01 -28.14 -0.53
CA LYS A 219 2.30 -26.73 -0.29
C LYS A 219 1.18 -26.02 0.48
N VAL A 220 -0.07 -26.26 0.12
CA VAL A 220 -1.25 -25.65 0.79
C VAL A 220 -1.45 -26.26 2.18
N ILE A 221 -1.32 -27.58 2.32
CA ILE A 221 -1.41 -28.28 3.60
C ILE A 221 -0.38 -27.74 4.59
N ASP A 222 0.87 -27.58 4.15
CA ASP A 222 1.95 -27.09 5.00
C ASP A 222 1.80 -25.60 5.31
N ALA A 223 1.25 -24.80 4.37
CA ALA A 223 0.92 -23.41 4.64
C ALA A 223 -0.16 -23.30 5.74
N VAL A 224 -1.20 -24.15 5.72
CA VAL A 224 -2.23 -24.18 6.78
C VAL A 224 -1.61 -24.47 8.16
N LYS A 225 -0.70 -25.45 8.25
CA LYS A 225 0.00 -25.75 9.51
C LYS A 225 0.81 -24.54 10.00
N ASN A 226 1.58 -23.94 9.11
CA ASN A 226 2.40 -22.77 9.41
C ASN A 226 1.56 -21.57 9.89
N ILE A 227 0.40 -21.33 9.28
CA ILE A 227 -0.52 -20.28 9.73
C ILE A 227 -1.03 -20.60 11.14
N LYS A 228 -1.45 -21.84 11.43
CA LYS A 228 -1.94 -22.24 12.76
C LYS A 228 -0.86 -22.13 13.85
N ASP A 229 0.40 -22.40 13.50
CA ASP A 229 1.52 -22.23 14.42
C ASP A 229 1.83 -20.74 14.69
N LYS A 230 1.82 -19.90 13.65
CA LYS A 230 2.11 -18.46 13.76
C LYS A 230 0.95 -17.65 14.38
N ARG A 231 -0.29 -18.02 14.06
CA ARG A 231 -1.53 -17.30 14.38
C ARG A 231 -2.62 -18.29 14.82
N PRO A 232 -2.46 -18.92 16.00
CA PRO A 232 -3.46 -19.87 16.53
C PRO A 232 -4.83 -19.21 16.81
N ASP A 233 -4.89 -17.88 16.86
CA ASP A 233 -6.11 -17.09 16.98
C ASP A 233 -6.92 -17.02 15.68
N LEU A 234 -6.32 -17.29 14.52
CA LEU A 234 -6.95 -17.11 13.23
C LEU A 234 -7.78 -18.35 12.83
N GLU A 235 -9.06 -18.14 12.50
CA GLU A 235 -9.90 -19.18 11.91
C GLU A 235 -9.46 -19.48 10.47
N VAL A 236 -8.62 -20.50 10.30
CA VAL A 236 -8.09 -20.94 9.00
C VAL A 236 -8.24 -22.44 8.77
N ASP A 237 -8.61 -22.82 7.55
CA ASP A 237 -8.59 -24.21 7.10
C ASP A 237 -8.33 -24.36 5.59
N GLY A 238 -7.94 -25.56 5.16
CA GLY A 238 -7.65 -25.93 3.76
C GLY A 238 -7.42 -27.42 3.59
#